data_AF-R8BRH8-F1
#
_entry.id   AF-R8BRH8-F1
#
_cell.length_a   1.000
_cell.length_b   1.000
_cell.length_c   1.000
_cell.angle_alpha   90.00
_cell.angle_beta   90.00
_cell.angle_gamma   90.00
#
_symmetry.space_group_name_H-M   'P 1'
#
loop_
_entity.id
_entity.type
_entity.pdbx_description
1 polymer ?
#
loop_
_entity_poly.entity_id
_entity_poly.type
_entity_poly.pdbx_seq_one_letter_code
_entity_poly.pdbx_strand_id
1 'polypeptide(L)'
;MVTFNDKMYLFGGTNGFQWFNDVWCYDPTTNLWSQLDCIGYIPVPREGHAASIVDDVMYIFGGRTEDGADLGDLAAFRITSRRWYTFQNMGPSPSPRSGHSMTTVGKSVVVVGGEPSSAATAVNDLALVYLLDTTKIRYPNDSQIQSSSQRAVQVALLKELDAARNRNAWYASELELARKSGYTPNASLSPVLDSRAAETFDDDDKPLIEALIAMRTELANVQSSVDKQAVLAAKQIAEAEKQRDAAIQEAVYAKAKLAAHMGSAANSPQLDNDRENDERTGEISRKLATALNTQKELQNALDRASSEIDAERRARKLADDTVNAAQRRMTELESYKQQNSSELERLKAELHMVQREAREQSVVAADATAAMQLLRVERDDFQAKFNDAVGSSKGHSETFDSLREAVAASANMKSLLERKLEEERASREKVETKLAKLKTEHEARTAELRELIVKQYWQD
;
A
#
# COMPACT_ATOMS: atom_id res chain seq x y z
N MET A 1 6.01 -4.64 -1.70
CA MET A 1 6.57 -4.92 -0.36
C MET A 1 7.61 -6.03 -0.49
N VAL A 2 8.71 -5.95 0.25
CA VAL A 2 9.77 -6.97 0.32
C VAL A 2 10.23 -7.18 1.76
N THR A 3 10.91 -8.29 2.04
CA THR A 3 11.50 -8.59 3.36
C THR A 3 13.02 -8.57 3.29
N PHE A 4 13.68 -7.98 4.31
CA PHE A 4 15.14 -7.96 4.46
C PHE A 4 15.50 -7.89 5.93
N ASN A 5 16.42 -8.75 6.40
CA ASN A 5 16.85 -8.84 7.80
C ASN A 5 15.68 -8.82 8.80
N ASP A 6 14.70 -9.71 8.61
CA ASP A 6 13.50 -9.85 9.44
C ASP A 6 12.60 -8.60 9.55
N LYS A 7 12.80 -7.62 8.66
CA LYS A 7 11.97 -6.42 8.55
C LYS A 7 11.23 -6.38 7.22
N MET A 8 10.06 -5.75 7.22
CA MET A 8 9.29 -5.55 5.99
C MET A 8 9.50 -4.13 5.48
N TYR A 9 9.74 -3.99 4.18
CA TYR A 9 9.91 -2.73 3.49
C TYR A 9 8.78 -2.55 2.47
N LEU A 10 8.09 -1.42 2.58
CA LEU A 10 6.97 -1.03 1.74
C LEU A 10 7.37 0.24 0.99
N PHE A 11 7.00 0.32 -0.29
CA PHE A 11 7.15 1.51 -1.11
C PHE A 11 5.86 1.74 -1.89
N GLY A 12 5.44 3.00 -1.97
CA GLY A 12 4.32 3.46 -2.77
C GLY A 12 2.97 2.84 -2.41
N GLY A 13 2.09 2.71 -3.41
CA GLY A 13 0.69 2.35 -3.23
C GLY A 13 -0.23 3.57 -3.24
N THR A 14 -1.51 3.35 -2.90
CA THR A 14 -2.55 4.40 -2.85
C THR A 14 -3.49 4.16 -1.68
N ASN A 15 -4.12 5.23 -1.19
CA ASN A 15 -5.26 5.15 -0.28
C ASN A 15 -6.60 5.37 -1.02
N GLY A 16 -6.58 5.37 -2.35
CA GLY A 16 -7.73 5.68 -3.22
C GLY A 16 -7.87 7.17 -3.57
N PHE A 17 -7.16 8.05 -2.88
CA PHE A 17 -7.18 9.50 -3.10
C PHE A 17 -5.81 10.07 -3.50
N GLN A 18 -4.74 9.44 -3.04
CA GLN A 18 -3.37 9.89 -3.24
C GLN A 18 -2.45 8.69 -3.49
N TRP A 19 -1.54 8.85 -4.45
CA TRP A 19 -0.46 7.91 -4.72
C TRP A 19 0.77 8.31 -3.91
N PHE A 20 1.48 7.30 -3.42
CA PHE A 20 2.65 7.51 -2.57
C PHE A 20 3.93 7.07 -3.27
N ASN A 21 5.05 7.66 -2.85
CA ASN A 21 6.42 7.24 -3.18
C ASN A 21 7.33 7.22 -1.95
N ASP A 22 6.75 7.18 -0.76
CA ASP A 22 7.49 7.04 0.47
C ASP A 22 7.88 5.58 0.70
N VAL A 23 8.85 5.39 1.60
CA VAL A 23 9.31 4.06 2.02
C VAL A 23 9.04 3.90 3.50
N TRP A 24 8.37 2.82 3.84
CA TRP A 24 8.07 2.45 5.22
C TRP A 24 8.77 1.14 5.58
N CYS A 25 9.28 1.08 6.81
CA CYS A 25 9.86 -0.12 7.39
C CYS A 25 9.00 -0.56 8.57
N TYR A 26 8.60 -1.81 8.59
CA TYR A 26 8.00 -2.45 9.75
C TYR A 26 9.01 -3.38 10.41
N ASP A 27 9.17 -3.20 11.72
CA ASP A 27 9.97 -4.05 12.58
C ASP A 27 9.03 -4.95 13.41
N PRO A 28 8.94 -6.26 13.12
CA PRO A 28 8.09 -7.19 13.86
C PRO A 28 8.53 -7.38 15.31
N THR A 29 9.84 -7.22 15.60
CA THR A 29 10.37 -7.35 16.96
C THR A 29 9.90 -6.21 17.87
N THR A 30 9.79 -4.99 17.35
CA THR A 30 9.27 -3.84 18.12
C THR A 30 7.80 -3.57 17.85
N ASN A 31 7.20 -4.22 16.85
CA ASN A 31 5.87 -3.94 16.32
C ASN A 31 5.65 -2.47 15.96
N LEU A 32 6.64 -1.85 15.30
CA LEU A 32 6.60 -0.43 14.94
C LEU A 32 6.81 -0.23 13.44
N TRP A 33 6.04 0.71 12.90
CA TRP A 33 6.24 1.28 11.57
C TRP A 33 7.09 2.54 11.68
N SER A 34 8.10 2.66 10.84
CA SER A 34 8.94 3.85 10.71
C SER A 34 9.06 4.24 9.24
N GLN A 35 8.73 5.48 8.91
CA GLN A 35 9.02 6.05 7.61
C GLN A 35 10.54 6.27 7.47
N LEU A 36 11.10 5.94 6.31
CA LEU A 36 12.52 6.09 6.04
C LEU A 36 12.82 7.36 5.26
N ASP A 37 13.74 8.17 5.77
CA ASP A 37 14.35 9.24 4.99
C ASP A 37 15.20 8.65 3.88
N CYS A 38 14.75 8.84 2.64
CA CYS A 38 15.38 8.30 1.44
C CYS A 38 16.10 9.40 0.65
N ILE A 39 17.20 9.03 0.00
CA ILE A 39 17.99 9.93 -0.84
C ILE A 39 18.18 9.36 -2.25
N GLY A 40 18.68 10.16 -3.19
CA GLY A 40 18.94 9.73 -4.57
C GLY A 40 17.77 10.01 -5.49
N TYR A 41 17.59 9.17 -6.51
CA TYR A 41 16.50 9.33 -7.49
C TYR A 41 15.22 8.69 -6.95
N ILE A 42 14.45 9.43 -6.15
CA ILE A 42 13.19 8.92 -5.60
C ILE A 42 12.19 8.75 -6.76
N PRO A 43 11.66 7.54 -7.01
CA PRO A 43 10.71 7.32 -8.08
C PRO A 43 9.41 8.11 -7.88
N VAL A 44 8.69 8.38 -8.97
CA VAL A 44 7.39 9.04 -8.90
C VAL A 44 6.36 8.20 -8.12
N PRO A 45 5.36 8.84 -7.48
CA PRO A 45 4.26 8.14 -6.82
C PRO A 45 3.54 7.17 -7.74
N ARG A 46 3.31 5.95 -7.25
CA ARG A 46 2.79 4.86 -8.09
C ARG A 46 2.12 3.76 -7.28
N GLU A 47 1.15 3.10 -7.90
CA GLU A 47 0.53 1.87 -7.41
C GLU A 47 0.72 0.72 -8.40
N GLY A 48 0.36 -0.51 -8.01
CA GLY A 48 0.33 -1.66 -8.92
C GLY A 48 1.69 -2.04 -9.53
N HIS A 49 2.79 -1.50 -9.00
CA HIS A 49 4.16 -1.87 -9.35
C HIS A 49 4.52 -3.21 -8.69
N ALA A 50 5.45 -3.94 -9.29
CA ALA A 50 6.01 -5.12 -8.66
C ALA A 50 7.33 -4.78 -7.98
N ALA A 51 7.62 -5.45 -6.86
CA ALA A 51 8.84 -5.29 -6.10
C ALA A 51 9.48 -6.66 -5.82
N SER A 52 10.80 -6.75 -5.93
CA SER A 52 11.58 -7.95 -5.58
C SER A 52 12.92 -7.52 -5.00
N ILE A 53 13.59 -8.41 -4.28
CA ILE A 53 14.83 -8.08 -3.58
C ILE A 53 15.96 -9.00 -4.02
N VAL A 54 17.15 -8.44 -4.26
CA VAL A 54 18.39 -9.19 -4.42
C VAL A 54 19.42 -8.60 -3.46
N ASP A 55 19.95 -9.44 -2.58
CA ASP A 55 20.81 -9.03 -1.47
C ASP A 55 20.14 -7.93 -0.62
N ASP A 56 20.71 -6.72 -0.56
CA ASP A 56 20.18 -5.57 0.19
C ASP A 56 19.47 -4.53 -0.70
N VAL A 57 19.20 -4.89 -1.96
CA VAL A 57 18.64 -3.98 -2.96
C VAL A 57 17.25 -4.43 -3.38
N MET A 58 16.25 -3.60 -3.06
CA MET A 58 14.90 -3.74 -3.57
C MET A 58 14.81 -3.15 -4.98
N TYR A 59 14.36 -3.93 -5.95
CA TYR A 59 14.04 -3.48 -7.29
C TYR A 59 12.55 -3.27 -7.42
N ILE A 60 12.16 -2.21 -8.11
CA ILE A 60 10.77 -1.93 -8.48
C ILE A 60 10.68 -1.72 -9.98
N PHE A 61 9.63 -2.26 -10.59
CA PHE A 61 9.35 -2.08 -12.02
C PHE A 61 7.90 -1.70 -12.24
N GLY A 62 7.70 -0.77 -13.16
CA GLY A 62 6.40 -0.33 -13.65
C GLY A 62 5.47 0.24 -12.58
N GLY A 63 4.19 -0.13 -12.68
CA GLY A 63 3.09 0.45 -11.91
C GLY A 63 2.37 1.55 -12.67
N ARG A 64 1.46 2.25 -12.00
CA ARG A 64 0.60 3.27 -12.57
C ARG A 64 0.63 4.55 -11.74
N THR A 65 0.67 5.71 -12.40
CA THR A 65 0.57 7.02 -11.76
C THR A 65 -0.88 7.42 -11.49
N GLU A 66 -1.08 8.50 -10.74
CA GLU A 66 -2.40 9.10 -10.50
C GLU A 66 -3.17 9.41 -11.78
N ASP A 67 -2.48 9.84 -12.85
CA ASP A 67 -3.09 10.13 -14.16
C ASP A 67 -3.52 8.87 -14.94
N GLY A 68 -3.31 7.68 -14.37
CA GLY A 68 -3.60 6.40 -15.02
C GLY A 68 -2.54 5.92 -16.01
N ALA A 69 -1.42 6.64 -16.14
CA ALA A 69 -0.33 6.26 -17.04
C ALA A 69 0.47 5.09 -16.46
N ASP A 70 0.64 4.01 -17.24
CA ASP A 70 1.53 2.93 -16.83
C ASP A 70 2.99 3.31 -17.05
N LEU A 71 3.83 2.86 -16.12
CA LEU A 71 5.25 3.13 -16.06
C LEU A 71 6.03 1.92 -16.55
N GLY A 72 7.18 2.18 -17.18
CA GLY A 72 8.12 1.16 -17.67
C GLY A 72 9.55 1.40 -17.16
N ASP A 73 9.71 2.23 -16.13
CA ASP A 73 10.99 2.48 -15.49
C ASP A 73 11.33 1.39 -14.47
N LEU A 74 12.62 1.10 -14.36
CA LEU A 74 13.21 0.28 -13.32
C LEU A 74 13.90 1.21 -12.32
N ALA A 75 13.61 1.03 -11.04
CA ALA A 75 14.35 1.71 -9.98
C ALA A 75 14.84 0.70 -8.93
N ALA A 76 15.93 1.06 -8.25
CA ALA A 76 16.53 0.22 -7.23
C ALA A 76 16.75 1.03 -5.94
N PHE A 77 16.31 0.48 -4.82
CA PHE A 77 16.50 1.02 -3.49
C PHE A 77 17.47 0.15 -2.70
N ARG A 78 18.65 0.67 -2.39
CA ARG A 78 19.57 0.03 -1.46
C ARG A 78 19.14 0.34 -0.04
N ILE A 79 18.74 -0.70 0.69
CA ILE A 79 18.18 -0.58 2.04
C ILE A 79 19.23 -0.07 3.03
N THR A 80 20.46 -0.58 2.96
CA THR A 80 21.55 -0.23 3.88
C THR A 80 21.92 1.26 3.83
N SER A 81 21.91 1.85 2.64
CA SER A 81 22.25 3.26 2.41
C SER A 81 21.04 4.19 2.27
N ARG A 82 19.82 3.63 2.30
CA ARG A 82 18.54 4.33 2.04
C ARG A 82 18.56 5.17 0.77
N ARG A 83 19.19 4.64 -0.28
CA ARG A 83 19.42 5.37 -1.53
C ARG A 83 18.71 4.72 -2.70
N TRP A 84 18.01 5.55 -3.46
CA TRP A 84 17.42 5.20 -4.73
C TRP A 84 18.34 5.45 -5.92
N TYR A 85 18.28 4.55 -6.88
CA TYR A 85 18.97 4.56 -8.15
C TYR A 85 17.98 4.38 -9.30
N THR A 86 18.27 5.03 -10.41
CA THR A 86 17.57 4.86 -11.68
C THR A 86 18.54 4.41 -12.76
N PHE A 87 18.01 3.82 -13.83
CA PHE A 87 18.79 3.26 -14.91
C PHE A 87 18.34 3.84 -16.23
N GLN A 88 19.28 4.31 -17.05
CA GLN A 88 18.95 4.89 -18.35
C GLN A 88 19.19 3.94 -19.53
N ASN A 89 19.76 2.74 -19.33
CA ASN A 89 20.03 1.78 -20.42
C ASN A 89 20.21 0.35 -19.87
N MET A 90 19.12 -0.40 -19.72
CA MET A 90 19.14 -1.79 -19.20
C MET A 90 18.98 -2.86 -20.29
N GLY A 91 19.07 -2.46 -21.56
CA GLY A 91 18.78 -3.34 -22.70
C GLY A 91 17.29 -3.41 -23.01
N PRO A 92 16.82 -4.50 -23.66
CA PRO A 92 15.40 -4.69 -23.97
C PRO A 92 14.57 -4.72 -22.70
N SER A 93 13.75 -3.69 -22.48
CA SER A 93 12.86 -3.60 -21.33
C SER A 93 11.47 -4.14 -21.67
N PRO A 94 10.73 -4.65 -20.67
CA PRO A 94 9.30 -4.84 -20.83
C PRO A 94 8.62 -3.50 -21.18
N SER A 95 7.51 -3.56 -21.92
CA SER A 95 6.62 -2.40 -22.08
C SER A 95 6.10 -1.86 -20.73
N PRO A 96 5.74 -0.57 -20.64
CA PRO A 96 5.09 0.01 -19.46
C PRO A 96 3.83 -0.77 -19.04
N ARG A 97 3.73 -1.15 -17.77
CA ARG A 97 2.66 -2.03 -17.28
C ARG A 97 2.43 -1.95 -15.77
N SER A 98 1.24 -2.35 -15.33
CA SER A 98 0.89 -2.59 -13.92
C SER A 98 0.30 -4.00 -13.73
N GLY A 99 0.15 -4.44 -12.48
CA GLY A 99 -0.44 -5.75 -12.14
C GLY A 99 0.37 -6.98 -12.58
N HIS A 100 1.65 -6.79 -12.91
CA HIS A 100 2.57 -7.88 -13.27
C HIS A 100 3.17 -8.54 -12.03
N SER A 101 3.76 -9.73 -12.23
CA SER A 101 4.52 -10.40 -11.18
C SER A 101 6.02 -10.16 -11.36
N MET A 102 6.72 -9.96 -10.25
CA MET A 102 8.18 -9.89 -10.22
C MET A 102 8.73 -10.75 -9.10
N THR A 103 9.69 -11.60 -9.41
CA THR A 103 10.29 -12.53 -8.43
C THR A 103 11.80 -12.62 -8.60
N THR A 104 12.49 -12.95 -7.51
CA THR A 104 13.94 -13.13 -7.51
C THR A 104 14.29 -14.60 -7.75
N VAL A 105 15.21 -14.85 -8.68
CA VAL A 105 15.79 -16.17 -8.98
C VAL A 105 17.30 -16.05 -8.91
N GLY A 106 17.89 -16.46 -7.79
CA GLY A 106 19.33 -16.29 -7.54
C GLY A 106 19.72 -14.82 -7.49
N LYS A 107 20.62 -14.40 -8.39
CA LYS A 107 21.05 -12.99 -8.56
C LYS A 107 20.33 -12.28 -9.71
N SER A 108 19.15 -12.76 -10.08
CA SER A 108 18.37 -12.20 -11.17
C SER A 108 16.96 -11.90 -10.71
N VAL A 109 16.35 -10.91 -11.35
CA VAL A 109 14.94 -10.54 -11.16
C VAL A 109 14.18 -10.91 -12.41
N VAL A 110 13.04 -11.57 -12.26
CA VAL A 110 12.19 -12.05 -13.36
C VAL A 110 10.87 -11.30 -13.34
N VAL A 111 10.44 -10.77 -14.49
CA VAL A 111 9.16 -10.07 -14.69
C VAL A 111 8.29 -10.83 -15.68
N VAL A 112 7.03 -11.08 -15.32
CA VAL A 112 6.06 -11.83 -16.15
C VAL A 112 4.67 -11.19 -16.09
N GLY A 113 3.99 -11.15 -17.23
CA GLY A 113 2.59 -10.74 -17.36
C GLY A 113 2.36 -9.24 -17.14
N GLY A 114 1.20 -8.91 -16.58
CA GLY A 114 0.70 -7.55 -16.36
C GLY A 114 -0.26 -7.06 -17.42
N GLU A 115 -0.71 -5.83 -17.26
CA GLU A 115 -1.60 -5.13 -18.18
C GLU A 115 -0.97 -3.79 -18.59
N PRO A 116 -0.66 -3.59 -19.89
CA PRO A 116 -0.22 -2.31 -20.40
C PRO A 116 -1.43 -1.48 -20.84
N SER A 117 -1.52 -0.23 -20.40
CA SER A 117 -2.54 0.75 -20.81
C SER A 117 -2.37 1.23 -22.25
N SER A 118 -1.21 1.00 -22.86
CA SER A 118 -0.96 1.27 -24.28
C SER A 118 -0.78 -0.03 -25.06
N ALA A 119 -1.19 -0.04 -26.33
CA ALA A 119 -0.98 -1.19 -27.20
C ALA A 119 0.51 -1.57 -27.19
N ALA A 120 0.81 -2.78 -26.74
CA ALA A 120 2.18 -3.28 -26.68
C ALA A 120 2.85 -3.08 -28.05
N THR A 121 4.00 -2.42 -28.06
CA THR A 121 4.71 -2.09 -29.31
C THR A 121 5.23 -3.34 -30.03
N ALA A 122 5.32 -4.46 -29.31
CA ALA A 122 5.75 -5.75 -29.83
C ALA A 122 4.64 -6.81 -29.69
N VAL A 123 4.40 -7.55 -30.78
CA VAL A 123 3.52 -8.72 -30.78
C VAL A 123 4.04 -9.73 -29.74
N ASN A 124 3.19 -10.19 -28.83
CA ASN A 124 3.50 -11.15 -27.76
C ASN A 124 4.36 -10.65 -26.57
N ASP A 125 4.51 -9.35 -26.35
CA ASP A 125 5.24 -8.79 -25.18
C ASP A 125 4.75 -9.32 -23.81
N LEU A 126 3.44 -9.61 -23.67
CA LEU A 126 2.86 -10.23 -22.47
C LEU A 126 3.18 -11.73 -22.29
N ALA A 127 3.57 -12.42 -23.36
CA ALA A 127 3.95 -13.83 -23.34
C ALA A 127 5.45 -14.03 -23.07
N LEU A 128 6.23 -12.94 -23.01
CA LEU A 128 7.66 -12.98 -22.75
C LEU A 128 7.96 -12.94 -21.24
N VAL A 129 9.05 -13.61 -20.88
CA VAL A 129 9.63 -13.56 -19.54
C VAL A 129 10.87 -12.68 -19.62
N TYR A 130 10.88 -11.59 -18.87
CA TYR A 130 12.02 -10.68 -18.83
C TYR A 130 12.88 -11.03 -17.64
N LEU A 131 14.19 -11.13 -17.87
CA LEU A 131 15.17 -11.44 -16.84
C LEU A 131 16.20 -10.32 -16.76
N LEU A 132 16.28 -9.72 -15.58
CA LEU A 132 17.27 -8.73 -15.20
C LEU A 132 18.38 -9.42 -14.40
N ASP A 133 19.57 -9.48 -14.96
CA ASP A 133 20.77 -9.95 -14.28
C ASP A 133 21.39 -8.82 -13.46
N THR A 134 21.24 -8.88 -12.13
CA THR A 134 21.69 -7.79 -11.25
C THR A 134 23.21 -7.76 -11.07
N THR A 135 23.92 -8.84 -11.43
CA THR A 135 25.39 -8.90 -11.34
C THR A 135 26.10 -7.96 -12.32
N LYS A 136 25.38 -7.55 -13.37
CA LYS A 136 25.84 -6.61 -14.38
C LYS A 136 25.61 -5.15 -13.97
N ILE A 137 24.86 -4.90 -12.90
CA ILE A 137 24.61 -3.55 -12.40
C ILE A 137 25.81 -3.10 -11.56
N ARG A 138 26.31 -1.89 -11.85
CA ARG A 138 27.38 -1.23 -11.09
C ARG A 138 26.80 0.00 -10.41
N TYR A 139 26.75 -0.03 -9.08
CA TYR A 139 26.32 1.11 -8.28
C TYR A 139 27.51 2.06 -8.00
N PRO A 140 27.28 3.39 -7.99
CA PRO A 140 28.27 4.36 -7.49
C PRO A 140 28.68 4.08 -6.04
N ASN A 141 29.92 4.41 -5.66
CA ASN A 141 30.41 4.24 -4.29
C ASN A 141 29.79 5.29 -3.33
N ASP A 142 29.07 4.82 -2.32
CA ASP A 142 28.40 5.65 -1.31
C ASP A 142 29.37 6.40 -0.36
N SER A 143 30.62 5.92 -0.23
CA SER A 143 31.62 6.42 0.72
C SER A 143 32.16 7.82 0.42
N GLN A 144 32.04 8.32 -0.81
CA GLN A 144 32.44 9.70 -1.17
C GLN A 144 31.30 10.73 -1.01
N ILE A 145 30.05 10.29 -0.89
CA ILE A 145 28.86 11.17 -0.92
C ILE A 145 28.25 11.38 0.47
N GLN A 146 28.54 10.50 1.44
CA GLN A 146 28.03 10.59 2.82
C GLN A 146 28.56 11.81 3.61
N SER A 147 29.77 12.30 3.32
CA SER A 147 30.40 13.39 4.10
C SER A 147 29.76 14.76 3.88
N SER A 148 29.22 15.02 2.68
CA SER A 148 28.58 16.29 2.34
C SER A 148 27.11 16.34 2.79
N SER A 149 26.41 15.20 2.67
CA SER A 149 24.99 15.08 3.01
C SER A 149 24.75 14.99 4.52
N GLN A 150 25.59 14.29 5.29
CA GLN A 150 25.51 14.31 6.76
C GLN A 150 25.75 15.71 7.34
N ARG A 151 26.69 16.47 6.77
CA ARG A 151 26.93 17.87 7.19
C ARG A 151 25.71 18.77 6.93
N ALA A 152 25.04 18.61 5.79
CA ALA A 152 23.87 19.41 5.46
C ALA A 152 22.68 19.10 6.39
N VAL A 153 22.44 17.81 6.68
CA VAL A 153 21.38 17.38 7.61
C VAL A 153 21.69 17.84 9.04
N GLN A 154 22.95 17.73 9.49
CA GLN A 154 23.36 18.21 10.82
C GLN A 154 23.13 19.72 10.98
N VAL A 155 23.43 20.51 9.94
CA VAL A 155 23.23 21.97 9.95
C VAL A 155 21.74 22.34 9.95
N ALA A 156 20.91 21.60 9.22
CA ALA A 156 19.45 21.81 9.22
C ALA A 156 18.83 21.50 10.59
N LEU A 157 19.22 20.38 11.20
CA LEU A 157 18.73 19.96 12.52
C LEU A 157 19.12 20.97 13.62
N LEU A 158 20.34 21.51 13.56
CA LEU A 158 20.79 22.56 14.49
C LEU A 158 19.97 23.84 14.34
N LYS A 159 19.64 24.23 13.10
CA LYS A 159 18.83 25.43 12.83
C LYS A 159 17.39 25.27 13.32
N GLU A 160 16.82 24.08 13.19
CA GLU A 160 15.48 23.77 13.68
C GLU A 160 15.42 23.69 15.22
N LEU A 161 16.47 23.15 15.84
CA LEU A 161 16.63 23.15 17.30
C LEU A 161 16.74 24.56 17.86
N ASP A 162 17.48 25.46 17.21
CA ASP A 162 17.59 26.86 17.62
C ASP A 162 16.27 27.61 17.43
N ALA A 163 15.52 27.33 16.35
CA ALA A 163 14.18 27.89 16.15
C ALA A 163 13.19 27.41 17.23
N ALA A 164 13.23 26.13 17.59
CA ALA A 164 12.42 25.57 18.67
C ALA A 164 12.78 26.16 20.05
N ARG A 165 14.08 26.34 20.33
CA ARG A 165 14.55 27.01 21.54
C ARG A 165 14.06 28.45 21.64
N ASN A 166 14.12 29.20 20.53
CA ASN A 166 13.62 30.58 20.50
C ASN A 166 12.10 30.65 20.72
N ARG A 167 11.32 29.72 20.14
CA ARG A 167 9.88 29.63 20.40
C ARG A 167 9.56 29.31 21.86
N ASN A 168 10.28 28.36 22.45
CA ASN A 168 10.11 28.01 23.87
C ASN A 168 10.49 29.18 24.80
N ALA A 169 11.56 29.91 24.48
CA ALA A 169 11.93 31.12 25.23
C ALA A 169 10.84 32.21 25.12
N TRP A 170 10.24 32.37 23.95
CA TRP A 170 9.12 33.28 23.75
C TRP A 170 7.89 32.86 24.56
N TYR A 171 7.49 31.60 24.50
CA TYR A 171 6.37 31.08 25.30
C TYR A 171 6.61 31.21 26.80
N ALA A 172 7.83 30.97 27.27
CA ALA A 172 8.17 31.16 28.68
C ALA A 172 8.03 32.65 29.09
N SER A 173 8.52 33.58 28.27
CA SER A 173 8.39 35.01 28.52
C SER A 173 6.93 35.48 28.51
N GLU A 174 6.11 34.95 27.59
CA GLU A 174 4.70 35.29 27.47
C GLU A 174 3.89 34.75 28.66
N LEU A 175 4.20 33.54 29.13
CA LEU A 175 3.60 32.92 30.30
C LEU A 175 3.96 33.66 31.59
N GLU A 176 5.20 34.17 31.69
CA GLU A 176 5.66 35.01 32.79
C GLU A 176 4.91 36.35 32.82
N LEU A 177 4.69 36.95 31.64
CA LEU A 177 3.88 38.16 31.45
C LEU A 177 2.43 37.92 31.85
N ALA A 178 1.82 36.81 31.42
CA ALA A 178 0.47 36.43 31.79
C ALA A 178 0.32 36.23 33.30
N ARG A 179 1.30 35.59 33.96
CA ARG A 179 1.34 35.44 35.43
C ARG A 179 1.44 36.77 36.16
N LYS A 180 2.27 37.70 35.68
CA LYS A 180 2.37 39.07 36.23
C LYS A 180 1.05 39.85 36.04
N SER A 181 0.31 39.55 34.98
CA SER A 181 -1.03 40.10 34.71
C SER A 181 -2.16 39.38 35.46
N GLY A 182 -1.85 38.50 36.42
CA GLY A 182 -2.83 37.87 37.31
C GLY A 182 -3.37 36.51 36.83
N TYR A 183 -2.80 35.92 35.78
CA TYR A 183 -3.15 34.56 35.36
C TYR A 183 -2.67 33.54 36.40
N THR A 184 -3.61 32.87 37.06
CA THR A 184 -3.35 31.66 37.85
C THR A 184 -3.80 30.44 37.06
N PRO A 185 -2.97 29.39 36.92
CA PRO A 185 -3.38 28.16 36.25
C PRO A 185 -4.52 27.52 37.04
N ASN A 186 -5.74 27.58 36.51
CA ASN A 186 -6.91 27.05 37.18
C ASN A 186 -6.91 25.52 37.05
N ALA A 187 -6.39 24.82 38.05
CA ALA A 187 -6.40 23.35 38.14
C ALA A 187 -7.74 22.81 38.67
N SER A 188 -8.87 23.41 38.29
CA SER A 188 -10.19 22.94 38.68
C SER A 188 -11.16 22.89 37.49
N LEU A 189 -11.01 21.85 36.68
CA LEU A 189 -12.13 21.26 35.96
C LEU A 189 -12.49 19.95 36.67
N SER A 190 -13.77 19.83 37.02
CA SER A 190 -14.37 19.03 38.07
C SER A 190 -14.22 17.50 37.91
N PRO A 191 -14.16 16.72 39.01
CA PRO A 191 -13.98 15.26 39.00
C PRO A 191 -15.24 14.46 38.60
N VAL A 192 -16.27 15.12 38.07
CA VAL A 192 -17.57 14.49 37.73
C VAL A 192 -17.61 14.00 36.27
N LEU A 193 -16.67 14.45 35.42
CA LEU A 193 -16.63 14.07 34.00
C LEU A 193 -15.82 12.79 33.72
N ASP A 194 -14.99 12.33 34.67
CA ASP A 194 -14.12 11.17 34.47
C ASP A 194 -14.85 9.81 34.61
N SER A 195 -16.00 9.74 35.31
CA SER A 195 -16.71 8.46 35.49
C SER A 195 -17.70 8.13 34.38
N ARG A 196 -18.06 9.10 33.52
CA ARG A 196 -19.09 8.92 32.48
C ARG A 196 -18.50 8.79 31.07
N ALA A 197 -17.22 9.14 30.88
CA ALA A 197 -16.53 8.96 29.62
C ALA A 197 -16.15 7.50 29.36
N ALA A 198 -15.92 6.70 30.40
CA ALA A 198 -15.47 5.31 30.26
C ALA A 198 -16.59 4.31 29.88
N GLU A 199 -17.87 4.69 29.99
CA GLU A 199 -19.01 3.80 29.65
C GLU A 199 -19.57 4.03 28.24
N THR A 200 -18.97 4.91 27.43
CA THR A 200 -19.51 5.30 26.10
C THR A 200 -18.69 4.81 24.91
N PHE A 201 -17.64 4.02 25.13
CA PHE A 201 -16.74 3.55 24.07
C PHE A 201 -16.58 2.03 24.12
N ASP A 202 -16.44 1.42 22.94
CA ASP A 202 -16.30 -0.02 22.75
C ASP A 202 -15.03 -0.56 23.44
N ASP A 203 -15.06 -1.83 23.87
CA ASP A 203 -14.04 -2.47 24.72
C ASP A 203 -12.62 -2.50 24.10
N ASP A 204 -12.51 -2.24 22.79
CA ASP A 204 -11.25 -2.19 22.03
C ASP A 204 -10.42 -0.91 22.31
N ASP A 205 -11.05 0.21 22.71
CA ASP A 205 -10.37 1.50 22.95
C ASP A 205 -9.91 1.70 24.41
N LYS A 206 -10.38 0.81 25.30
CA LYS A 206 -10.10 0.82 26.74
C LYS A 206 -8.60 0.82 27.11
N PRO A 207 -7.72 0.00 26.50
CA PRO A 207 -6.30 0.03 26.81
C PRO A 207 -5.62 1.34 26.39
N LEU A 208 -6.10 2.00 25.33
CA LEU A 208 -5.57 3.29 24.89
C LEU A 208 -5.97 4.42 25.85
N ILE A 209 -7.19 4.37 26.37
CA ILE A 209 -7.71 5.33 27.36
C ILE A 209 -6.99 5.14 28.71
N GLU A 210 -6.77 3.91 29.16
CA GLU A 210 -5.98 3.63 30.37
C GLU A 210 -4.53 4.13 30.23
N ALA A 211 -3.91 3.95 29.06
CA ALA A 211 -2.58 4.48 28.78
C ALA A 211 -2.55 6.02 28.78
N LEU A 212 -3.59 6.68 28.26
CA LEU A 212 -3.71 8.15 28.30
C LEU A 212 -3.91 8.68 29.74
N ILE A 213 -4.67 7.98 30.57
CA ILE A 213 -4.87 8.33 31.98
C ILE A 213 -3.56 8.12 32.77
N ALA A 214 -2.83 7.03 32.50
CA ALA A 214 -1.52 6.77 33.09
C ALA A 214 -0.48 7.82 32.67
N MET A 215 -0.47 8.22 31.39
CA MET A 215 0.45 9.24 30.88
C MET A 215 0.12 10.63 31.46
N ARG A 216 -1.17 10.95 31.63
CA ARG A 216 -1.64 12.19 32.26
C ARG A 216 -1.25 12.26 33.75
N THR A 217 -1.31 11.14 34.46
CA THR A 217 -0.90 11.07 35.88
C THR A 217 0.62 11.19 36.05
N GLU A 218 1.41 10.55 35.18
CA GLU A 218 2.87 10.76 35.13
C GLU A 218 3.25 12.20 34.81
N LEU A 219 2.57 12.84 33.86
CA LEU A 219 2.76 14.26 33.54
C LEU A 219 2.49 15.16 34.76
N ALA A 220 1.43 14.88 35.52
CA ALA A 220 1.12 15.62 36.74
C ALA A 220 2.20 15.41 37.83
N ASN A 221 2.75 14.20 37.96
CA ASN A 221 3.83 13.90 38.90
C ASN A 221 5.13 14.61 38.52
N VAL A 222 5.49 14.61 37.23
CA VAL A 222 6.65 15.34 36.71
C VAL A 222 6.48 16.84 36.93
N GLN A 223 5.29 17.39 36.66
CA GLN A 223 5.01 18.80 36.90
C GLN A 223 5.18 19.18 38.39
N SER A 224 4.65 18.37 39.30
CA SER A 224 4.82 18.57 40.75
C SER A 224 6.29 18.51 41.19
N SER A 225 7.08 17.62 40.58
CA SER A 225 8.52 17.54 40.86
C SER A 225 9.28 18.77 40.36
N VAL A 226 8.95 19.27 39.16
CA VAL A 226 9.53 20.49 38.60
C VAL A 226 9.18 21.71 39.46
N ASP A 227 7.94 21.83 39.91
CA ASP A 227 7.51 22.94 40.77
C ASP A 227 8.26 22.93 42.12
N LYS A 228 8.50 21.75 42.71
CA LYS A 228 9.31 21.61 43.94
C LYS A 228 10.76 22.04 43.71
N GLN A 229 11.36 21.68 42.57
CA GLN A 229 12.71 22.12 42.23
C GLN A 229 12.78 23.63 41.98
N ALA A 230 11.77 24.22 41.36
CA ALA A 230 11.68 25.66 41.14
C ALA A 230 11.61 26.45 42.45
N VAL A 231 10.83 25.97 43.44
CA VAL A 231 10.77 26.58 44.78
C VAL A 231 12.12 26.54 45.50
N LEU A 232 12.84 25.42 45.39
CA LEU A 232 14.19 25.30 45.99
C LEU A 232 15.20 26.23 45.32
N ALA A 233 15.15 26.35 43.99
CA ALA A 233 16.00 27.28 43.24
C ALA A 233 15.68 28.75 43.60
N ALA A 234 14.40 29.11 43.69
CA ALA A 234 13.99 30.46 44.09
C ALA A 234 14.48 30.81 45.50
N LYS A 235 14.46 29.85 46.43
CA LYS A 235 15.00 30.04 47.79
C LYS A 235 16.52 30.28 47.77
N GLN A 236 17.27 29.56 46.96
CA GLN A 236 18.71 29.77 46.80
C GLN A 236 19.04 31.13 46.19
N ILE A 237 18.26 31.58 45.20
CA ILE A 237 18.41 32.91 44.60
C ILE A 237 18.14 34.00 45.64
N ALA A 238 17.07 33.87 46.44
CA ALA A 238 16.74 34.84 47.49
C ALA A 238 17.84 34.92 48.57
N GLU A 239 18.46 33.79 48.95
CA GLU A 239 19.60 33.78 49.87
C GLU A 239 20.83 34.48 49.28
N ALA A 240 21.11 34.27 47.98
CA ALA A 240 22.20 34.95 47.28
C ALA A 240 21.97 36.47 47.15
N GLU A 241 20.74 36.90 46.85
CA GLU A 241 20.37 38.32 46.78
C GLU A 241 20.49 38.99 48.16
N LYS A 242 20.05 38.32 49.23
CA LYS A 242 20.23 38.81 50.60
C LYS A 242 21.70 39.03 50.96
N GLN A 243 22.59 38.13 50.54
CA GLN A 243 24.03 38.29 50.75
C GLN A 243 24.59 39.48 49.95
N ARG A 244 24.14 39.68 48.71
CA ARG A 244 24.53 40.83 47.87
C ARG A 244 24.10 42.15 48.51
N ASP A 245 22.87 42.25 48.99
CA ASP A 245 22.34 43.49 49.56
C ASP A 245 23.04 43.86 50.88
N ALA A 246 23.43 42.87 51.69
CA ALA A 246 24.26 43.09 52.87
C ALA A 246 25.64 43.68 52.50
N ALA A 247 26.29 43.16 51.47
CA ALA A 247 27.56 43.70 50.97
C ALA A 247 27.43 45.15 50.45
N ILE A 248 26.30 45.47 49.80
CA ILE A 248 26.00 46.83 49.35
C ILE A 248 25.82 47.78 50.55
N GLN A 249 25.10 47.38 51.59
CA GLN A 249 24.92 48.20 52.80
C GLN A 249 26.27 48.47 53.50
N GLU A 250 27.15 47.48 53.56
CA GLU A 250 28.49 47.64 54.14
C GLU A 250 29.34 48.63 53.32
N ALA A 251 29.28 48.56 51.99
CA ALA A 251 29.96 49.50 51.10
C ALA A 251 29.41 50.94 51.24
N VAL A 252 28.09 51.10 51.38
CA VAL A 252 27.45 52.41 51.62
C VAL A 252 27.86 52.98 52.98
N TYR A 253 27.90 52.15 54.03
CA TYR A 253 28.36 52.56 55.35
C TYR A 253 29.83 53.02 55.31
N ALA A 254 30.71 52.27 54.63
CA ALA A 254 32.11 52.65 54.43
C ALA A 254 32.25 54.00 53.69
N LYS A 255 31.43 54.23 52.66
CA LYS A 255 31.39 55.50 51.91
C LYS A 255 30.87 56.67 52.75
N ALA A 256 29.83 56.45 53.57
CA ALA A 256 29.29 57.46 54.47
C ALA A 256 30.28 57.84 55.59
N LYS A 257 31.01 56.85 56.11
CA LYS A 257 32.07 57.06 57.11
C LYS A 257 33.24 57.88 56.54
N LEU A 258 33.59 57.68 55.26
CA LEU A 258 34.55 58.51 54.54
C LEU A 258 34.06 59.95 54.33
N ALA A 259 32.78 60.13 53.96
CA ALA A 259 32.19 61.45 53.77
C ALA A 259 32.08 62.26 55.07
N ALA A 260 31.79 61.60 56.21
CA ALA A 260 31.68 62.25 57.51
C ALA A 260 33.02 62.84 58.01
N HIS A 261 34.16 62.32 57.56
CA HIS A 261 35.47 62.90 57.88
C HIS A 261 35.80 64.17 57.07
N MET A 262 35.08 64.46 55.98
CA MET A 262 35.32 65.62 55.12
C MET A 262 34.43 66.84 55.42
N GLY A 263 33.42 66.70 56.27
CA GLY A 263 32.47 67.77 56.59
C GLY A 263 32.68 68.37 57.97
N SER A 264 33.73 69.18 58.15
CA SER A 264 33.86 70.04 59.34
C SER A 264 34.50 71.37 58.97
N ALA A 265 33.65 72.32 58.55
CA ALA A 265 33.97 73.75 58.61
C ALA A 265 32.68 74.59 58.72
N ALA A 266 32.64 75.41 59.77
CA ALA A 266 31.94 76.69 59.96
C ALA A 266 30.44 76.73 60.39
N ASN A 267 30.27 76.87 61.72
CA ASN A 267 29.44 77.85 62.48
C ASN A 267 29.21 79.20 61.75
N SER A 268 28.21 80.07 61.96
CA SER A 268 27.12 80.32 62.93
C SER A 268 26.26 81.53 62.41
N PRO A 269 25.15 81.94 63.05
CA PRO A 269 24.00 82.63 62.42
C PRO A 269 23.92 84.15 62.67
N GLN A 270 23.13 84.90 61.88
CA GLN A 270 22.45 86.14 62.31
C GLN A 270 21.30 86.56 61.35
N LEU A 271 20.36 87.29 61.96
CA LEU A 271 19.01 87.80 61.60
C LEU A 271 18.91 88.66 60.33
N ASP A 272 17.73 88.75 59.70
CA ASP A 272 17.20 90.00 59.10
C ASP A 272 15.74 89.87 58.61
N ASN A 273 14.89 90.85 58.97
CA ASN A 273 13.43 90.89 58.76
C ASN A 273 12.99 91.11 57.30
N ASP A 274 13.93 91.19 56.35
CA ASP A 274 13.68 91.06 54.91
C ASP A 274 13.61 89.58 54.47
N ARG A 275 14.13 88.66 55.29
CA ARG A 275 14.04 87.21 55.05
C ARG A 275 12.63 86.67 55.15
N GLU A 276 11.76 87.15 56.03
CA GLU A 276 10.41 86.57 56.13
C GLU A 276 9.58 86.81 54.87
N ASN A 277 9.74 87.96 54.20
CA ASN A 277 9.02 88.27 52.98
C ASN A 277 9.62 87.50 51.78
N ASP A 278 10.94 87.39 51.68
CA ASP A 278 11.62 86.52 50.69
C ASP A 278 11.38 85.02 50.96
N GLU A 279 11.26 84.61 52.22
CA GLU A 279 10.94 83.25 52.64
C GLU A 279 9.49 82.90 52.28
N ARG A 280 8.53 83.81 52.53
CA ARG A 280 7.12 83.62 52.16
C ARG A 280 6.93 83.66 50.65
N THR A 281 7.64 84.53 49.93
CA THR A 281 7.63 84.58 48.46
C THR A 281 8.33 83.36 47.87
N GLY A 282 9.40 82.87 48.49
CA GLY A 282 10.08 81.63 48.16
C GLY A 282 9.28 80.37 48.53
N GLU A 283 8.43 80.43 49.56
CA GLU A 283 7.51 79.36 49.93
C GLU A 283 6.31 79.30 48.98
N ILE A 284 5.76 80.45 48.57
CA ILE A 284 4.72 80.54 47.53
C ILE A 284 5.27 80.07 46.19
N SER A 285 6.48 80.48 45.82
CA SER A 285 7.16 80.02 44.60
C SER A 285 7.42 78.52 44.62
N ARG A 286 7.81 77.96 45.79
CA ARG A 286 7.91 76.51 45.97
C ARG A 286 6.55 75.81 45.85
N LYS A 287 5.50 76.34 46.47
CA LYS A 287 4.13 75.78 46.37
C LYS A 287 3.62 75.80 44.93
N LEU A 288 3.86 76.88 44.19
CA LEU A 288 3.52 77.00 42.77
C LEU A 288 4.33 76.01 41.93
N ALA A 289 5.63 75.88 42.16
CA ALA A 289 6.48 74.90 41.48
C ALA A 289 6.01 73.45 41.75
N THR A 290 5.63 73.14 43.00
CA THR A 290 5.07 71.82 43.33
C THR A 290 3.72 71.60 42.66
N ALA A 291 2.84 72.61 42.61
CA ALA A 291 1.53 72.50 41.98
C ALA A 291 1.63 72.36 40.45
N LEU A 292 2.57 73.06 39.81
CA LEU A 292 2.86 72.90 38.39
C LEU A 292 3.48 71.53 38.09
N ASN A 293 4.33 71.02 38.99
CA ASN A 293 4.90 69.68 38.84
C ASN A 293 3.83 68.60 39.00
N THR A 294 2.92 68.70 39.98
CA THR A 294 1.80 67.76 40.12
C THR A 294 0.79 67.87 38.97
N GLN A 295 0.53 69.08 38.45
CA GLN A 295 -0.29 69.27 37.25
C GLN A 295 0.34 68.58 36.03
N LYS A 296 1.66 68.72 35.85
CA LYS A 296 2.40 68.04 34.77
C LYS A 296 2.40 66.52 34.95
N GLU A 297 2.52 66.03 36.17
CA GLU A 297 2.42 64.61 36.50
C GLU A 297 1.02 64.05 36.21
N LEU A 298 -0.04 64.77 36.58
CA LEU A 298 -1.43 64.40 36.26
C LEU A 298 -1.70 64.42 34.76
N GLN A 299 -1.18 65.42 34.03
CA GLN A 299 -1.29 65.47 32.57
C GLN A 299 -0.59 64.27 31.92
N ASN A 300 0.64 63.95 32.36
CA ASN A 300 1.36 62.77 31.87
C ASN A 300 0.63 61.46 32.21
N ALA A 301 -0.02 61.39 33.38
CA ALA A 301 -0.82 60.23 33.77
C ALA A 301 -2.08 60.10 32.90
N LEU A 302 -2.74 61.22 32.57
CA LEU A 302 -3.90 61.24 31.68
C LEU A 302 -3.53 60.80 30.26
N ASP A 303 -2.40 61.30 29.72
CA ASP A 303 -1.92 60.93 28.39
C ASP A 303 -1.53 59.44 28.33
N ARG A 304 -0.92 58.90 29.39
CA ARG A 304 -0.64 57.46 29.52
C ARG A 304 -1.91 56.63 29.55
N ALA A 305 -2.88 56.99 30.40
CA ALA A 305 -4.15 56.28 30.49
C ALA A 305 -4.94 56.32 29.16
N SER A 306 -4.92 57.45 28.44
CA SER A 306 -5.52 57.55 27.12
C SER A 306 -4.83 56.63 26.10
N SER A 307 -3.49 56.58 26.12
CA SER A 307 -2.72 55.69 25.26
C SER A 307 -2.98 54.20 25.55
N GLU A 308 -3.11 53.84 26.82
CA GLU A 308 -3.46 52.49 27.28
C GLU A 308 -4.87 52.09 26.82
N ILE A 309 -5.86 52.98 26.95
CA ILE A 309 -7.23 52.72 26.47
C ILE A 309 -7.26 52.50 24.95
N ASP A 310 -6.51 53.30 24.18
CA ASP A 310 -6.44 53.12 22.74
C ASP A 310 -5.69 51.84 22.32
N ALA A 311 -4.67 51.45 23.08
CA ALA A 311 -3.99 50.16 22.90
C ALA A 311 -4.95 48.99 23.19
N GLU A 312 -5.70 49.05 24.28
CA GLU A 312 -6.70 48.05 24.67
C GLU A 312 -7.83 47.94 23.62
N ARG A 313 -8.31 49.07 23.08
CA ARG A 313 -9.30 49.07 21.99
C ARG A 313 -8.77 48.39 20.72
N ARG A 314 -7.52 48.66 20.35
CA ARG A 314 -6.87 48.00 19.20
C ARG A 314 -6.71 46.49 19.45
N ALA A 315 -6.30 46.10 20.65
CA ALA A 315 -6.17 44.70 21.03
C ALA A 315 -7.51 43.95 20.96
N ARG A 316 -8.59 44.55 21.49
CA ARG A 316 -9.95 43.98 21.40
C ARG A 316 -10.42 43.80 19.97
N LYS A 317 -10.22 44.81 19.12
CA LYS A 317 -10.59 44.70 17.70
C LYS A 317 -9.83 43.56 17.00
N LEU A 318 -8.53 43.43 17.27
CA LEU A 318 -7.73 42.32 16.74
C LEU A 318 -8.25 40.97 17.25
N ALA A 319 -8.62 40.87 18.53
CA ALA A 319 -9.22 39.67 19.09
C ALA A 319 -10.54 39.32 18.39
N ASP A 320 -11.45 40.28 18.21
CA ASP A 320 -12.71 40.08 17.48
C ASP A 320 -12.48 39.62 16.04
N ASP A 321 -11.51 40.23 15.33
CA ASP A 321 -11.14 39.84 13.96
C ASP A 321 -10.59 38.40 13.93
N THR A 322 -9.79 38.00 14.93
CA THR A 322 -9.25 36.64 15.02
C THR A 322 -10.34 35.60 15.34
N VAL A 323 -11.30 35.94 16.20
CA VAL A 323 -12.43 35.07 16.54
C VAL A 323 -13.34 34.91 15.32
N ASN A 324 -13.63 35.99 14.60
CA ASN A 324 -14.42 35.95 13.37
C ASN A 324 -13.74 35.10 12.28
N ALA A 325 -12.41 35.22 12.13
CA ALA A 325 -11.65 34.40 11.20
C ALA A 325 -11.66 32.91 11.59
N ALA A 326 -11.53 32.61 12.89
CA ALA A 326 -11.63 31.24 13.41
C ALA A 326 -13.03 30.64 13.18
N GLN A 327 -14.09 31.42 13.43
CA GLN A 327 -15.48 31.00 13.22
C GLN A 327 -15.75 30.67 11.75
N ARG A 328 -15.26 31.49 10.82
CA ARG A 328 -15.38 31.22 9.36
C ARG A 328 -14.70 29.90 8.97
N ARG A 329 -13.47 29.68 9.44
CA ARG A 329 -12.76 28.42 9.18
C ARG A 329 -13.51 27.22 9.77
N MET A 330 -14.09 27.36 10.96
CA MET A 330 -14.90 26.31 11.57
C MET A 330 -16.12 25.98 10.71
N THR A 331 -16.86 26.99 10.23
CA THR A 331 -18.02 26.76 9.35
C THR A 331 -17.65 26.15 8.00
N GLU A 332 -16.50 26.52 7.44
CA GLU A 332 -15.98 25.92 6.20
C GLU A 332 -15.64 24.43 6.43
N LEU A 333 -14.98 24.10 7.55
CA LEU A 333 -14.67 22.71 7.91
C LEU A 333 -15.92 21.88 8.21
N GLU A 334 -16.93 22.45 8.86
CA GLU A 334 -18.21 21.78 9.09
C GLU A 334 -18.93 21.48 7.78
N SER A 335 -18.95 22.45 6.84
CA SER A 335 -19.53 22.25 5.51
C SER A 335 -18.77 21.18 4.72
N TYR A 336 -17.43 21.22 4.76
CA TYR A 336 -16.58 20.21 4.11
C TYR A 336 -16.83 18.82 4.69
N LYS A 337 -16.91 18.69 6.02
CA LYS A 337 -17.24 17.44 6.70
C LYS A 337 -18.60 16.91 6.27
N GLN A 338 -19.61 17.77 6.19
CA GLN A 338 -20.96 17.38 5.79
C GLN A 338 -21.00 16.91 4.33
N GLN A 339 -20.32 17.61 3.42
CA GLN A 339 -20.19 17.20 2.01
C GLN A 339 -19.49 15.85 1.89
N ASN A 340 -18.34 15.68 2.55
CA ASN A 340 -17.58 14.43 2.50
C ASN A 340 -18.37 13.26 3.11
N SER A 341 -19.13 13.51 4.18
CA SER A 341 -20.04 12.51 4.75
C SER A 341 -21.13 12.09 3.76
N SER A 342 -21.70 13.03 3.00
CA SER A 342 -22.73 12.70 2.00
C SER A 342 -22.17 11.93 0.79
N GLU A 343 -20.95 12.29 0.33
CA GLU A 343 -20.26 11.54 -0.73
C GLU A 343 -19.89 10.13 -0.26
N LEU A 344 -19.45 9.96 0.99
CA LEU A 344 -19.16 8.65 1.56
C LEU A 344 -20.40 7.75 1.58
N GLU A 345 -21.55 8.27 2.01
CA GLU A 345 -22.81 7.51 2.00
C GLU A 345 -23.28 7.20 0.57
N ARG A 346 -23.08 8.13 -0.38
CA ARG A 346 -23.36 7.90 -1.80
C ARG A 346 -22.50 6.76 -2.36
N LEU A 347 -21.19 6.79 -2.12
CA LEU A 347 -20.24 5.77 -2.58
C LEU A 347 -20.51 4.41 -1.94
N LYS A 348 -20.89 4.36 -0.65
CA LYS A 348 -21.32 3.11 -0.01
C LYS A 348 -22.56 2.53 -0.67
N ALA A 349 -23.56 3.35 -1.00
CA ALA A 349 -24.76 2.89 -1.69
C ALA A 349 -24.43 2.34 -3.08
N GLU A 350 -23.55 3.02 -3.82
CA GLU A 350 -23.06 2.58 -5.13
C GLU A 350 -22.30 1.25 -5.04
N LEU A 351 -21.41 1.10 -4.05
CA LEU A 351 -20.71 -0.17 -3.79
C LEU A 351 -21.70 -1.31 -3.49
N HIS A 352 -22.72 -1.07 -2.68
CA HIS A 352 -23.74 -2.08 -2.38
C HIS A 352 -24.54 -2.49 -3.61
N MET A 353 -24.86 -1.55 -4.50
CA MET A 353 -25.52 -1.85 -5.77
C MET A 353 -24.64 -2.72 -6.67
N VAL A 354 -23.38 -2.32 -6.88
CA VAL A 354 -22.43 -3.08 -7.71
C VAL A 354 -22.16 -4.47 -7.13
N GLN A 355 -22.04 -4.60 -5.81
CA GLN A 355 -21.90 -5.91 -5.15
C GLN A 355 -23.13 -6.80 -5.37
N ARG A 356 -24.33 -6.23 -5.37
CA ARG A 356 -25.56 -6.98 -5.66
C ARG A 356 -25.57 -7.44 -7.12
N GLU A 357 -25.26 -6.56 -8.06
CA GLU A 357 -25.18 -6.91 -9.48
C GLU A 357 -24.13 -8.00 -9.74
N ALA A 358 -22.96 -7.91 -9.11
CA ALA A 358 -21.91 -8.93 -9.20
C ALA A 358 -22.38 -10.30 -8.67
N ARG A 359 -23.15 -10.33 -7.57
CA ARG A 359 -23.75 -11.57 -7.04
C ARG A 359 -24.77 -12.14 -8.00
N GLU A 360 -25.62 -11.30 -8.59
CA GLU A 360 -26.61 -11.74 -9.59
C GLU A 360 -25.92 -12.32 -10.83
N GLN A 361 -24.87 -11.65 -11.35
CA GLN A 361 -24.07 -12.17 -12.47
C GLN A 361 -23.34 -13.48 -12.14
N SER A 362 -22.83 -13.62 -10.91
CA SER A 362 -22.19 -14.86 -10.47
C SER A 362 -23.16 -16.05 -10.44
N VAL A 363 -24.42 -15.82 -10.07
CA VAL A 363 -25.46 -16.86 -10.08
C VAL A 363 -25.77 -17.26 -11.53
N VAL A 364 -25.96 -16.28 -12.43
CA VAL A 364 -26.22 -16.54 -13.85
C VAL A 364 -25.06 -17.32 -14.50
N ALA A 365 -23.82 -16.97 -14.17
CA ALA A 365 -22.64 -17.68 -14.68
C ALA A 365 -22.56 -19.12 -14.16
N ALA A 366 -22.91 -19.36 -12.89
CA ALA A 366 -22.97 -20.70 -12.32
C ALA A 366 -24.03 -21.56 -13.00
N ASP A 367 -25.24 -21.01 -13.24
CA ASP A 367 -26.32 -21.69 -13.94
C ASP A 367 -25.93 -22.03 -15.39
N ALA A 368 -25.30 -21.10 -16.10
CA ALA A 368 -24.79 -21.32 -17.46
C ALA A 368 -23.71 -22.42 -17.50
N THR A 369 -22.84 -22.46 -16.48
CA THR A 369 -21.81 -23.50 -16.35
C THR A 369 -22.43 -24.87 -16.10
N ALA A 370 -23.44 -24.95 -15.23
CA ALA A 370 -24.18 -26.20 -14.99
C ALA A 370 -24.88 -26.69 -16.26
N ALA A 371 -25.55 -25.80 -17.00
CA ALA A 371 -26.18 -26.14 -18.28
C ALA A 371 -25.16 -26.66 -19.31
N MET A 372 -23.98 -26.04 -19.39
CA MET A 372 -22.91 -26.48 -20.28
C MET A 372 -22.40 -27.89 -19.90
N GLN A 373 -22.29 -28.19 -18.60
CA GLN A 373 -21.89 -29.53 -18.15
C GLN A 373 -22.92 -30.59 -18.53
N LEU A 374 -24.21 -30.31 -18.38
CA LEU A 374 -25.28 -31.23 -18.81
C LEU A 374 -25.22 -31.51 -20.31
N LEU A 375 -25.10 -30.47 -21.14
CA LEU A 375 -24.96 -30.63 -22.59
C LEU A 375 -23.71 -31.41 -22.99
N ARG A 376 -22.61 -31.27 -22.23
CA ARG A 376 -21.39 -32.05 -22.46
C ARG A 376 -21.61 -33.54 -22.19
N VAL A 377 -22.33 -33.88 -21.12
CA VAL A 377 -22.68 -35.26 -20.80
C VAL A 377 -23.58 -35.85 -21.89
N GLU A 378 -24.60 -35.11 -22.34
CA GLU A 378 -25.46 -35.55 -23.44
C GLU A 378 -24.67 -35.78 -24.73
N ARG A 379 -23.77 -34.86 -25.09
CA ARG A 379 -22.88 -35.02 -26.24
C ARG A 379 -22.02 -36.29 -26.13
N ASP A 380 -21.46 -36.56 -24.95
CA ASP A 380 -20.61 -37.72 -24.74
C ASP A 380 -21.41 -39.04 -24.82
N ASP A 381 -22.65 -39.05 -24.33
CA ASP A 381 -23.59 -40.17 -24.51
C ASP A 381 -23.96 -40.39 -25.99
N PHE A 382 -24.25 -39.31 -26.73
CA PHE A 382 -24.48 -39.41 -28.17
C PHE A 382 -23.25 -39.89 -28.94
N GLN A 383 -22.06 -39.44 -28.55
CA GLN A 383 -20.81 -39.90 -29.17
C GLN A 383 -20.57 -41.39 -28.92
N ALA A 384 -20.86 -41.88 -27.71
CA ALA A 384 -20.78 -43.31 -27.39
C ALA A 384 -21.75 -44.13 -28.24
N LYS A 385 -23.02 -43.72 -28.29
CA LYS A 385 -24.05 -44.36 -29.14
C LYS A 385 -23.67 -44.37 -30.62
N PHE A 386 -23.08 -43.28 -31.11
CA PHE A 386 -22.60 -43.20 -32.49
C PHE A 386 -21.46 -44.19 -32.74
N ASN A 387 -20.47 -44.25 -31.85
CA ASN A 387 -19.34 -45.17 -31.97
C ASN A 387 -19.80 -46.64 -31.93
N ASP A 388 -20.76 -46.98 -31.07
CA ASP A 388 -21.34 -48.33 -31.00
C ASP A 388 -22.07 -48.70 -32.29
N ALA A 389 -22.87 -47.77 -32.84
CA ALA A 389 -23.55 -47.98 -34.11
C ALA A 389 -22.57 -48.16 -35.28
N VAL A 390 -21.49 -47.37 -35.31
CA VAL A 390 -20.41 -47.51 -36.30
C VAL A 390 -19.70 -48.85 -36.15
N GLY A 391 -19.40 -49.28 -34.92
CA GLY A 391 -18.78 -50.57 -34.62
C GLY A 391 -19.66 -51.75 -35.06
N SER A 392 -20.95 -51.70 -34.75
CA SER A 392 -21.93 -52.70 -35.19
C SER A 392 -22.05 -52.76 -36.72
N SER A 393 -22.12 -51.61 -37.38
CA SER A 393 -22.15 -51.51 -38.85
C SER A 393 -20.90 -52.12 -39.48
N LYS A 394 -19.72 -51.88 -38.90
CA LYS A 394 -18.46 -52.49 -39.35
C LYS A 394 -18.48 -54.01 -39.17
N GLY A 395 -18.93 -54.50 -38.01
CA GLY A 395 -19.10 -55.93 -37.77
C GLY A 395 -20.06 -56.57 -38.77
N HIS A 396 -21.19 -55.92 -39.06
CA HIS A 396 -22.11 -56.37 -40.12
C HIS A 396 -21.42 -56.43 -41.49
N SER A 397 -20.66 -55.41 -41.87
CA SER A 397 -19.89 -55.42 -43.12
C SER A 397 -18.93 -56.62 -43.20
N GLU A 398 -18.15 -56.87 -42.14
CA GLU A 398 -17.22 -58.00 -42.08
C GLU A 398 -17.95 -59.36 -42.17
N THR A 399 -19.13 -59.48 -41.56
CA THR A 399 -19.95 -60.69 -41.70
C THR A 399 -20.51 -60.85 -43.12
N PHE A 400 -20.90 -59.76 -43.79
CA PHE A 400 -21.35 -59.80 -45.18
C PHE A 400 -20.23 -60.19 -46.13
N ASP A 401 -19.00 -59.69 -45.91
CA ASP A 401 -17.83 -60.07 -46.70
C ASP A 401 -17.50 -61.56 -46.52
N SER A 402 -17.52 -62.05 -45.27
CA SER A 402 -17.31 -63.48 -44.97
C SER A 402 -18.38 -64.38 -45.62
N LEU A 403 -19.66 -63.96 -45.57
CA LEU A 403 -20.75 -64.67 -46.24
C LEU A 403 -20.57 -64.66 -47.77
N ARG A 404 -20.14 -63.53 -48.35
CA ARG A 404 -19.88 -63.41 -49.78
C ARG A 404 -18.77 -64.35 -50.23
N GLU A 405 -17.69 -64.46 -49.45
CA GLU A 405 -16.61 -65.41 -49.69
C GLU A 405 -17.10 -66.86 -49.57
N ALA A 406 -17.89 -67.19 -48.55
CA ALA A 406 -18.46 -68.52 -48.39
C ALA A 406 -19.40 -68.91 -49.55
N VAL A 407 -20.21 -67.96 -50.03
CA VAL A 407 -21.07 -68.16 -51.22
C VAL A 407 -20.22 -68.38 -52.48
N ALA A 408 -19.14 -67.61 -52.66
CA ALA A 408 -18.22 -67.81 -53.77
C ALA A 408 -17.52 -69.18 -53.72
N ALA A 409 -17.09 -69.61 -52.53
CA ALA A 409 -16.51 -70.94 -52.31
C ALA A 409 -17.51 -72.07 -52.61
N SER A 410 -18.76 -71.91 -52.17
CA SER A 410 -19.85 -72.85 -52.46
C SER A 410 -20.16 -72.93 -53.95
N ALA A 411 -20.17 -71.79 -54.67
CA ALA A 411 -20.35 -71.75 -56.12
C ALA A 411 -19.19 -72.47 -56.85
N ASN A 412 -17.95 -72.27 -56.42
CA ASN A 412 -16.79 -72.99 -56.96
C ASN A 412 -16.87 -74.50 -56.69
N MET A 413 -17.30 -74.89 -55.48
CA MET A 413 -17.49 -76.30 -55.13
C MET A 413 -18.60 -76.95 -55.96
N LYS A 414 -19.71 -76.24 -56.18
CA LYS A 414 -20.80 -76.70 -57.08
C LYS A 414 -20.26 -76.95 -58.50
N SER A 415 -19.52 -76.00 -59.06
CA SER A 415 -18.93 -76.16 -60.41
C SER A 415 -17.98 -77.35 -60.48
N LEU A 416 -17.18 -77.58 -59.44
CA LEU A 416 -16.31 -78.76 -59.36
C LEU A 416 -17.10 -80.08 -59.32
N LEU A 417 -18.19 -80.12 -58.55
CA LEU A 417 -19.06 -81.30 -58.47
C LEU A 417 -19.79 -81.56 -59.79
N GLU A 418 -20.26 -80.52 -60.47
CA GLU A 418 -20.84 -80.63 -61.82
C GLU A 418 -19.84 -81.21 -62.82
N ARG A 419 -18.57 -80.74 -62.79
CA ARG A 419 -17.51 -81.31 -63.63
C ARG A 419 -17.25 -82.79 -63.32
N LYS A 420 -17.15 -83.16 -62.03
CA LYS A 420 -16.97 -84.57 -61.63
C LYS A 420 -18.15 -85.44 -62.04
N LEU A 421 -19.37 -84.94 -61.94
CA LEU A 421 -20.56 -85.65 -62.38
C LEU A 421 -20.52 -85.92 -63.88
N GLU A 422 -20.08 -84.94 -64.68
CA GLU A 422 -19.96 -85.10 -66.13
C GLU A 422 -18.85 -86.08 -66.51
N GLU A 423 -17.72 -86.07 -65.78
CA GLU A 423 -16.66 -87.07 -65.92
C GLU A 423 -17.14 -88.49 -65.62
N GLU A 424 -17.93 -88.67 -64.55
CA GLU A 424 -18.54 -89.96 -64.20
C GLU A 424 -19.62 -90.39 -65.20
N ARG A 425 -20.39 -89.46 -65.75
CA ARG A 425 -21.34 -89.76 -66.84
C ARG A 425 -20.62 -90.24 -68.08
N ALA A 426 -19.55 -89.55 -68.48
CA ALA A 426 -18.71 -89.95 -69.60
C ALA A 426 -17.98 -91.28 -69.35
N SER A 427 -17.55 -91.55 -68.11
CA SER A 427 -16.95 -92.83 -67.72
C SER A 427 -17.97 -93.96 -67.84
N ARG A 428 -19.19 -93.73 -67.35
CA ARG A 428 -20.31 -94.67 -67.43
C ARG A 428 -20.71 -94.94 -68.88
N GLU A 429 -20.82 -93.92 -69.73
CA GLU A 429 -21.12 -94.08 -71.15
C GLU A 429 -20.03 -94.90 -71.86
N LYS A 430 -18.75 -94.68 -71.55
CA LYS A 430 -17.65 -95.52 -72.06
C LYS A 430 -17.77 -96.99 -71.62
N VAL A 431 -18.21 -97.24 -70.39
CA VAL A 431 -18.43 -98.62 -69.90
C VAL A 431 -19.65 -99.24 -70.56
N GLU A 432 -20.76 -98.50 -70.69
CA GLU A 432 -21.98 -98.97 -71.35
C GLU A 432 -21.75 -99.27 -72.85
N THR A 433 -21.01 -98.42 -73.56
CA THR A 433 -20.61 -98.68 -74.96
C THR A 433 -19.68 -99.88 -75.09
N LYS A 434 -18.73 -100.09 -74.16
CA LYS A 434 -17.91 -101.32 -74.11
C LYS A 434 -18.77 -102.55 -73.84
N LEU A 435 -19.72 -102.48 -72.90
CA LEU A 435 -20.66 -103.56 -72.60
C LEU A 435 -21.52 -103.89 -73.83
N ALA A 436 -22.03 -102.87 -74.53
CA ALA A 436 -22.79 -103.06 -75.75
C ALA A 436 -21.97 -103.75 -76.84
N LYS A 437 -20.71 -103.34 -77.06
CA LYS A 437 -19.79 -104.03 -77.98
C LYS A 437 -19.57 -105.50 -77.60
N LEU A 438 -19.27 -105.78 -76.32
CA LEU A 438 -19.09 -107.15 -75.83
C LEU A 438 -20.37 -107.98 -75.98
N LYS A 439 -21.55 -107.39 -75.77
CA LYS A 439 -22.84 -108.07 -76.04
C LYS A 439 -23.01 -108.40 -77.51
N THR A 440 -22.74 -107.45 -78.42
CA THR A 440 -22.83 -107.71 -79.87
C THR A 440 -21.82 -108.77 -80.33
N GLU A 441 -20.60 -108.78 -79.79
CA GLU A 441 -19.60 -109.82 -80.06
C GLU A 441 -20.04 -111.18 -79.52
N HIS A 442 -20.62 -111.22 -78.30
CA HIS A 442 -21.17 -112.44 -77.73
C HIS A 442 -22.33 -112.96 -78.58
N GLU A 443 -23.27 -112.10 -78.97
CA GLU A 443 -24.39 -112.43 -79.85
C GLU A 443 -23.91 -112.99 -81.18
N ALA A 444 -22.93 -112.33 -81.81
CA ALA A 444 -22.30 -112.79 -83.06
C ALA A 444 -21.66 -114.18 -82.89
N ARG A 445 -20.87 -114.41 -81.84
CA ARG A 445 -20.29 -115.73 -81.54
C ARG A 445 -21.36 -116.79 -81.28
N THR A 446 -22.44 -116.47 -80.56
CA THR A 446 -23.56 -117.41 -80.41
C THR A 446 -24.27 -117.68 -81.73
N ALA A 447 -24.35 -116.71 -82.63
CA ALA A 447 -24.92 -116.90 -83.97
C ALA A 447 -24.00 -117.79 -84.84
N GLU A 448 -22.68 -117.57 -84.82
CA GLU A 448 -21.70 -118.44 -85.49
C GLU A 448 -21.75 -119.88 -84.97
N LEU A 449 -21.84 -120.06 -83.64
CA LEU A 449 -22.03 -121.38 -83.03
C LEU A 449 -23.34 -122.03 -83.48
N ARG A 450 -24.44 -121.27 -83.58
CA ARG A 450 -25.72 -121.78 -84.09
C ARG A 450 -25.63 -122.17 -85.57
N GLU A 451 -24.96 -121.38 -86.40
CA GLU A 451 -24.71 -121.73 -87.81
C GLU A 451 -23.85 -122.98 -87.95
N LEU A 452 -22.82 -123.14 -87.13
CA LEU A 452 -21.99 -124.34 -87.11
C LEU A 452 -22.80 -125.58 -86.72
N ILE A 453 -23.66 -125.48 -85.70
CA ILE A 453 -24.58 -126.55 -85.30
C ILE A 453 -25.55 -126.87 -86.44
N VAL A 454 -26.11 -125.87 -87.13
CA VAL A 454 -27.03 -126.10 -88.27
C VAL A 454 -26.30 -126.72 -89.47
N LYS A 455 -25.07 -126.31 -89.78
CA LYS A 455 -24.24 -126.93 -90.83
C LYS A 455 -23.89 -128.37 -90.49
N GLN A 456 -23.68 -128.67 -89.21
CA GLN A 456 -23.43 -130.04 -88.74
C GLN A 456 -24.68 -130.92 -88.84
N TYR A 457 -25.89 -130.34 -88.76
CA TYR A 457 -27.17 -131.04 -88.92
C TYR A 457 -27.65 -131.24 -90.37
N TRP A 458 -26.99 -130.64 -91.37
CA TRP A 458 -27.33 -130.78 -92.80
C TRP A 458 -26.29 -131.60 -93.60
N GLN A 459 -25.33 -132.23 -92.92
CA GLN A 459 -24.32 -133.12 -93.52
C GLN A 459 -24.45 -134.60 -93.15
N ASP A 460 -25.46 -134.96 -92.35
CA ASP A 460 -25.92 -136.33 -92.09
C ASP A 460 -27.38 -136.48 -92.52
#